data_AF-A0A847KZ80-F1
#
_entry.id   AF-A0A847KZ80-F1
#
_cell.length_a   1.000
_cell.length_b   1.000
_cell.length_c   1.000
_cell.angle_alpha   90.00
_cell.angle_beta   90.00
_cell.angle_gamma   90.00
#
_symmetry.space_group_name_H-M   'P 1'
#
loop_
_entity.id
_entity.type
_entity.pdbx_description
1 polymer ?
#
loop_
_entity_poly.entity_id
_entity_poly.type
_entity_poly.pdbx_seq_one_letter_code
_entity_poly.pdbx_strand_id
1 'polypeptide(L)' 'AGNMGTGAKNVLEQNNIEVIRGCSGDINELIQSYLQGTISDSGEGCSSHGENHVCSHNHA' A
#
# COMPACT_ATOMS: atom_id res chain seq x y z
N ALA A 1 -7.19 4.05 9.06
CA ALA A 1 -5.75 3.77 8.92
C ALA A 1 -5.30 4.33 7.57
N GLY A 2 -4.20 5.09 7.54
CA GLY A 2 -3.67 5.65 6.30
C GLY A 2 -3.06 4.54 5.46
N ASN A 3 -3.64 4.30 4.28
CA ASN A 3 -3.10 3.33 3.33
C ASN A 3 -1.75 3.78 2.78
N MET A 4 -1.00 2.81 2.24
CA MET A 4 0.27 3.05 1.57
C MET A 4 0.09 4.04 0.41
N GLY A 5 0.92 5.08 0.36
CA GLY A 5 0.95 6.03 -0.75
C GLY A 5 1.56 5.41 -2.02
N THR A 6 1.20 5.96 -3.17
CA THR A 6 1.65 5.47 -4.49
C THR A 6 3.18 5.43 -4.64
N GLY A 7 3.89 6.41 -4.05
CA GLY A 7 5.36 6.44 -4.09
C GLY A 7 6.00 5.23 -3.41
N ALA A 8 5.47 4.80 -2.26
CA ALA A 8 5.97 3.62 -1.55
C ALA A 8 5.64 2.31 -2.30
N LYS A 9 4.44 2.21 -2.88
CA LYS A 9 4.06 1.07 -3.74
C LYS A 9 5.04 0.94 -4.91
N ASN A 10 5.30 2.03 -5.62
CA ASN A 10 6.17 2.03 -6.80
C ASN A 10 7.60 1.56 -6.47
N VAL A 11 8.15 1.96 -5.33
CA VAL A 11 9.50 1.53 -4.91
C VAL A 11 9.52 0.03 -4.62
N LEU A 12 8.50 -0.50 -3.95
CA LEU A 12 8.41 -1.93 -3.64
C LEU A 12 8.23 -2.75 -4.93
N GLU A 13 7.35 -2.33 -5.83
CA GLU A 13 7.17 -2.97 -7.14
C GLU A 13 8.45 -2.95 -7.99
N GLN A 14 9.20 -1.85 -7.96
CA GLN A 14 10.51 -1.77 -8.64
C GLN A 14 11.54 -2.76 -8.08
N ASN A 15 11.41 -3.14 -6.81
CA ASN A 15 12.24 -4.15 -6.18
C ASN A 15 11.67 -5.57 -6.32
N ASN A 16 10.66 -5.79 -7.18
CA ASN A 16 9.95 -7.06 -7.33
C ASN A 16 9.29 -7.55 -6.02
N ILE A 17 8.88 -6.62 -5.17
CA ILE A 17 8.14 -6.92 -3.95
C ILE A 17 6.65 -6.72 -4.25
N GLU A 18 5.89 -7.81 -4.16
CA GLU A 18 4.44 -7.80 -4.30
C GLU A 18 3.80 -7.19 -3.04
N VAL A 19 2.92 -6.22 -3.24
CA VAL A 19 2.24 -5.52 -2.15
C VAL A 19 0.75 -5.78 -2.25
N ILE A 20 0.21 -6.43 -1.22
CA ILE A 20 -1.21 -6.74 -1.11
C ILE A 20 -1.82 -5.84 -0.03
N ARG A 21 -2.70 -4.92 -0.44
CA ARG A 21 -3.38 -3.95 0.45
C ARG A 21 -4.88 -4.24 0.54
N GLY A 22 -5.49 -3.70 1.59
CA GLY A 22 -6.92 -3.90 1.88
C GLY A 22 -7.25 -5.16 2.68
N CYS A 23 -6.23 -5.92 3.07
CA CYS A 23 -6.37 -7.04 3.98
C CYS A 23 -6.81 -6.57 5.38
N SER A 24 -7.97 -7.02 5.83
CA SER A 24 -8.49 -6.73 7.17
C SER A 24 -9.30 -7.93 7.67
N GLY A 25 -9.21 -8.24 8.97
CA GLY A 25 -9.83 -9.42 9.57
C GLY A 25 -8.83 -10.33 10.30
N ASP A 26 -9.20 -11.60 10.48
CA ASP A 26 -8.37 -12.59 11.19
C ASP A 26 -7.15 -13.00 10.37
N ILE A 27 -5.98 -13.03 11.02
CA ILE A 27 -4.71 -13.34 10.37
C ILE A 27 -4.67 -14.77 9.82
N ASN A 28 -5.34 -15.74 10.46
CA ASN A 28 -5.30 -17.14 10.02
C ASN A 28 -6.08 -17.32 8.72
N GLU A 29 -7.26 -16.69 8.61
CA GLU A 29 -8.05 -16.69 7.38
C GLU A 29 -7.32 -16.00 6.24
N LEU A 30 -6.61 -14.91 6.58
CA LEU A 30 -5.80 -14.16 5.62
C LEU A 30 -4.63 -15.00 5.09
N ILE A 31 -3.91 -15.69 5.98
CA ILE A 31 -2.81 -16.58 5.58
C ILE A 31 -3.33 -17.73 4.71
N GLN A 32 -4.46 -18.34 5.08
CA GLN A 32 -5.06 -19.41 4.26
C GLN A 32 -5.46 -18.92 2.87
N SER A 33 -6.09 -17.74 2.78
CA SER A 33 -6.50 -17.16 1.50
C SER A 33 -5.29 -16.73 0.66
N TYR A 34 -4.21 -16.26 1.29
CA TYR A 34 -2.94 -15.98 0.62
C TYR A 34 -2.34 -17.25 0.02
N LEU A 35 -2.27 -18.34 0.81
CA LEU A 35 -1.77 -19.63 0.35
C LEU A 35 -2.62 -20.25 -0.78
N GLN A 36 -3.93 -19.95 -0.80
CA GLN A 36 -4.84 -20.35 -1.88
C GLN A 36 -4.75 -19.45 -3.12
N GLY A 37 -4.03 -18.32 -3.05
CA GLY A 37 -3.92 -17.35 -4.14
C GLY A 37 -5.23 -16.59 -4.41
N THR A 38 -6.14 -16.54 -3.45
CA THR A 38 -7.45 -15.86 -3.60
C THR A 38 -7.41 -14.40 -3.14
N ILE A 39 -6.36 -14.00 -2.45
CA ILE A 39 -6.16 -12.61 -2.04
C ILE A 39 -5.58 -11.82 -3.22
N SER A 40 -6.23 -10.71 -3.53
CA SER A 40 -5.77 -9.74 -4.51
C SER A 40 -5.59 -8.37 -3.86
N ASP A 41 -4.64 -7.57 -4.35
CA ASP A 41 -4.49 -6.19 -3.92
C ASP A 41 -5.81 -5.45 -4.19
N SER A 42 -6.38 -4.87 -3.15
CA SER A 42 -7.66 -4.14 -3.27
C SER A 42 -7.52 -2.87 -4.12
N GLY A 43 -6.30 -2.49 -4.53
CA GLY A 43 -6.03 -1.27 -5.27
C GLY A 43 -6.10 0.00 -4.42
N GLU A 44 -6.59 -0.10 -3.18
CA GLU A 44 -6.79 0.97 -2.21
C GLU A 44 -5.46 1.62 -1.81
N GLY A 45 -4.98 2.54 -2.66
CA GLY A 45 -3.99 3.53 -2.28
C GLY A 45 -4.63 4.59 -1.38
N CYS A 46 -3.82 5.26 -0.56
CA CYS A 46 -4.30 6.44 0.14
C CYS A 46 -4.82 7.45 -0.90
N SER A 47 -6.14 7.68 -0.94
CA SER A 47 -6.75 8.73 -1.76
C SER A 47 -6.24 10.06 -1.23
N SER A 48 -5.25 10.61 -1.92
CA SER A 48 -4.82 12.01 -1.87
C SER A 48 -4.99 12.66 -0.50
N HIS A 49 -3.96 12.58 0.35
CA HIS A 49 -3.74 13.72 1.24
C HIS A 49 -3.57 14.92 0.30
N GLY A 50 -4.56 15.81 0.37
CA GLY A 50 -4.86 16.78 -0.68
C GLY A 50 -3.68 17.62 -1.13
N GLU A 51 -3.93 18.36 -2.21
CA GLU A 51 -3.08 19.24 -2.99
C GLU A 51 -2.41 20.40 -2.20
N ASN A 52 -2.08 20.22 -0.92
CA ASN A 52 -1.60 21.25 -0.01
C ASN A 52 -0.49 20.76 0.96
N HIS A 53 0.39 19.88 0.51
CA HIS A 53 1.67 19.66 1.21
C HIS A 53 2.84 19.95 0.27
N VAL A 54 3.11 21.24 0.10
CA VAL A 54 4.43 21.72 -0.32
C VAL A 54 5.41 21.45 0.83
N CYS A 55 6.07 20.29 0.82
CA CYS A 55 7.31 20.11 1.55
C CYS A 55 8.37 20.99 0.90
N SER A 56 8.44 22.26 1.32
CA SER A 56 9.51 23.17 0.95
C SER A 56 10.81 22.67 1.60
N HIS A 57 11.55 21.83 0.90
CA HIS A 57 12.95 21.55 1.21
C HIS A 57 13.75 22.82 0.88
N ASN A 58 13.81 23.74 1.85
CA ASN A 58 14.74 24.86 1.81
C ASN A 58 16.15 24.30 2.03
N HIS A 59 16.85 24.01 0.93
CA HIS A 59 18.28 23.75 0.95
C HIS A 59 18.97 25.12 1.01
N ALA A 60 19.44 25.48 2.21
CA ALA A 60 20.36 26.59 2.40
C ALA A 60 21.80 26.13 2.13
#